data_AF-N4UK01-F1
#
_entry.id   AF-N4UK01-F1
#
_cell.length_a   1.000
_cell.length_b   1.000
_cell.length_c   1.000
_cell.angle_alpha   90.00
_cell.angle_beta   90.00
_cell.angle_gamma   90.00
#
_symmetry.space_group_name_H-M   'P 1'
#
loop_
_entity.id
_entity.type
_entity.pdbx_description
1 polymer ?
#
loop_
_entity_poly.entity_id
_entity_poly.type
_entity_poly.pdbx_seq_one_letter_code
_entity_poly.pdbx_strand_id
1 'polypeptide(L)' 'MISYDVLPGDVVCVLAGSSELAVLRPEDDHYLFVGCCFMIGLMNGEVSEFLASGRAKIETIEIR' A
#
# COMPACT_ATOMS: atom_id res chain seq x y z
N MET A 1 -22.04 -0.20 0.29
CA MET A 1 -21.71 -0.56 -1.10
C MET A 1 -20.22 -0.31 -1.24
N ILE A 2 -19.41 -1.34 -1.45
CA ILE A 2 -17.96 -1.18 -1.56
C ILE A 2 -17.68 -0.54 -2.92
N SER A 3 -17.07 0.64 -2.94
CA SER A 3 -16.56 1.26 -4.16
C SER A 3 -15.11 0.82 -4.37
N TYR A 4 -14.80 0.41 -5.61
CA TYR A 4 -13.45 0.12 -6.07
C TYR A 4 -12.75 1.35 -6.66
N ASP A 5 -13.40 2.50 -6.63
CA ASP A 5 -12.73 3.76 -6.96
C ASP A 5 -11.72 4.08 -5.86
N VAL A 6 -10.59 4.66 -6.26
CA VAL A 6 -9.60 5.22 -5.32
C VAL A 6 -10.15 6.52 -4.76
N LEU A 7 -10.18 6.64 -3.44
CA LEU A 7 -10.73 7.78 -2.71
C LEU A 7 -9.65 8.47 -1.87
N PRO A 8 -9.81 9.78 -1.58
CA PRO A 8 -8.96 10.45 -0.59
C PRO A 8 -8.99 9.72 0.75
N GLY A 9 -7.82 9.39 1.28
CA GLY A 9 -7.66 8.60 2.51
C GLY A 9 -7.26 7.15 2.27
N ASP A 10 -7.39 6.64 1.04
CA ASP A 10 -6.79 5.34 0.68
C ASP A 10 -5.25 5.44 0.75
N VAL A 11 -4.63 4.35 1.18
CA VAL A 11 -3.19 4.24 1.42
C VAL A 11 -2.55 3.44 0.30
N VAL A 12 -1.45 3.96 -0.26
CA VAL A 12 -0.62 3.22 -1.22
C VAL A 12 0.54 2.58 -0.47
N CYS A 13 0.71 1.26 -0.64
CA CYS A 13 1.79 0.51 0.00
C CYS A 13 2.33 -0.62 -0.88
N VAL A 14 3.51 -1.13 -0.55
CA VAL A 14 3.98 -2.43 -1.06
C VAL A 14 3.65 -3.48 0.00
N LEU A 15 2.92 -4.52 -0.40
CA LEU A 15 2.76 -5.71 0.44
C LEU A 15 4.03 -6.55 0.38
N ALA A 16 4.54 -6.99 1.53
CA ALA A 16 5.76 -7.79 1.58
C ALA A 16 5.65 -9.04 0.69
N GLY A 17 6.58 -9.20 -0.26
CA GLY A 17 6.55 -10.28 -1.25
C GLY A 17 5.80 -9.96 -2.55
N SER A 18 5.11 -8.81 -2.64
CA SER A 18 4.52 -8.29 -3.88
C SER A 18 5.54 -7.50 -4.70
N SER A 19 5.46 -7.62 -6.03
CA SER A 19 6.17 -6.74 -6.97
C SER A 19 5.37 -5.50 -7.37
N GLU A 20 4.11 -5.39 -6.93
CA GLU A 20 3.19 -4.30 -7.27
C GLU A 20 2.79 -3.48 -6.04
N LEU A 21 2.42 -2.21 -6.27
CA LEU A 21 1.80 -1.37 -5.25
C LEU A 21 0.32 -1.72 -5.11
N ALA A 22 -0.14 -1.80 -3.87
CA ALA A 22 -1.54 -1.96 -3.52
C ALA A 22 -2.13 -0.63 -3.03
N VAL A 23 -3.41 -0.44 -3.30
CA VAL A 23 -4.26 0.57 -2.68
C VAL A 23 -5.09 -0.13 -1.62
N LEU A 24 -4.95 0.32 -0.38
CA LEU A 24 -5.66 -0.19 0.77
C LEU A 24 -6.58 0.90 1.33
N ARG A 25 -7.82 0.54 1.66
CA ARG A 25 -8.76 1.43 2.33
C ARG A 25 -8.79 1.10 3.82
N PRO A 26 -8.46 2.03 4.73
CA PRO A 26 -8.60 1.78 6.16
C PRO A 26 -10.07 1.64 6.56
N GLU A 27 -10.40 0.61 7.33
CA GLU A 27 -11.70 0.41 7.99
C GLU A 27 -11.48 -0.02 9.44
N ASP A 28 -11.87 0.81 10.40
CA ASP A 28 -11.76 0.56 11.84
C ASP A 28 -10.41 -0.07 12.28
N ASP A 29 -10.35 -1.40 12.38
CA ASP A 29 -9.21 -2.21 12.82
C ASP A 29 -8.44 -2.95 11.69
N HIS A 30 -8.85 -2.80 10.44
CA HIS A 30 -8.32 -3.53 9.30
C HIS A 30 -8.26 -2.66 8.04
N TYR A 31 -7.86 -3.27 6.92
CA TYR A 31 -7.86 -2.64 5.61
C TYR A 31 -8.67 -3.46 4.62
N LEU A 32 -9.34 -2.80 3.68
CA LEU A 32 -9.89 -3.43 2.49
C LEU A 32 -8.89 -3.30 1.34
N PHE A 33 -8.76 -4.36 0.55
CA PHE A 33 -8.00 -4.30 -0.70
C PHE A 33 -8.83 -3.64 -1.80
N VAL A 34 -8.44 -2.44 -2.25
CA VAL A 34 -9.13 -1.71 -3.32
C VAL A 34 -8.65 -2.17 -4.70
N GLY A 35 -7.33 -2.32 -4.88
CA GLY A 35 -6.72 -2.77 -6.13
C GLY A 35 -5.22 -2.50 -6.21
N CYS A 36 -4.61 -2.84 -7.34
CA CYS A 36 -3.22 -2.50 -7.65
C CYS A 36 -3.13 -1.12 -8.31
N CYS A 37 -1.99 -0.45 -8.15
CA CYS A 37 -1.73 0.83 -8.81
C CYS A 37 -0.29 0.96 -9.32
N PHE A 38 -0.08 1.96 -10.18
CA PHE A 38 1.24 2.38 -10.65
C PHE A 38 1.52 3.79 -10.14
N MET A 39 2.63 3.97 -9.43
CA MET A 39 3.08 5.29 -8.98
C MET A 39 4.51 5.54 -9.47
N ILE A 40 4.68 6.62 -10.23
CA ILE A 40 5.99 7.07 -10.69
C ILE A 40 6.88 7.35 -9.47
N GLY A 41 8.08 6.78 -9.46
CA GLY A 41 9.07 6.96 -8.39
C GLY A 41 8.97 5.99 -7.22
N LEU A 42 8.08 4.98 -7.28
CA LEU A 42 8.02 3.89 -6.29
C LEU A 42 8.17 2.49 -6.90
N MET A 43 8.40 2.40 -8.21
CA MET A 43 8.34 1.15 -8.97
C MET A 43 9.70 0.58 -9.38
N ASN A 44 10.79 1.28 -9.06
CA ASN A 44 12.15 0.91 -9.45
C ASN A 44 13.05 0.69 -8.21
N GLY A 45 12.47 0.13 -7.14
CA GLY A 45 13.19 -0.26 -5.92
C GLY A 45 13.33 0.85 -4.87
N GLU A 46 12.70 2.01 -5.06
CA GLU A 46 12.75 3.12 -4.11
C GLU A 46 12.16 2.75 -2.74
N VAL A 47 11.17 1.84 -2.70
CA VAL A 47 10.62 1.33 -1.44
C VAL A 47 11.67 0.57 -0.63
N SER A 48 12.53 -0.23 -1.29
CA SER A 48 13.65 -0.91 -0.63
C SER A 48 14.67 0.09 -0.10
N GLU A 49 14.94 1.17 -0.85
CA GLU A 49 15.80 2.27 -0.39
C GLU A 49 15.20 2.99 0.83
N PHE A 50 13.89 3.21 0.85
CA PHE A 50 13.21 3.83 1.98
C PHE A 50 13.27 2.97 3.23
N LEU A 51 13.16 1.65 3.08
CA LEU A 51 13.39 0.70 4.18
C LEU A 51 14.84 0.76 4.68
N ALA A 52 15.82 0.69 3.77
CA ALA A 52 17.24 0.71 4.12
C ALA A 52 17.68 2.03 4.79
N SER A 53 17.11 3.17 4.38
CA SER A 53 17.39 4.50 4.92
C SER A 53 16.55 4.85 6.16
N GLY A 54 15.63 3.97 6.60
CA GLY A 54 14.74 4.21 7.74
C GLY A 54 13.61 5.22 7.49
N ARG A 55 13.38 5.59 6.22
CA ARG A 55 12.28 6.48 5.79
C ARG A 55 10.94 5.75 5.69
N ALA A 56 10.95 4.43 5.67
CA ALA A 56 9.77 3.57 5.74
C ALA A 56 9.96 2.49 6.81
N LYS A 57 8.84 1.90 7.26
CA LYS A 57 8.82 0.79 8.22
C LYS A 57 7.92 -0.32 7.68
N ILE A 58 8.25 -1.55 8.07
CA ILE A 58 7.36 -2.70 7.84
C ILE A 58 6.39 -2.76 9.01
N GLU A 59 5.10 -2.82 8.68
CA GLU A 59 4.01 -3.00 9.63
C GLU A 59 3.20 -4.24 9.26
N THR A 60 2.77 -4.99 10.27
CA THR A 60 1.82 -6.08 10.07
C THR A 60 0.42 -5.50 10.09
N ILE A 61 -0.36 -5.78 9.05
CA ILE A 61 -1.75 -5.35 8.91
C ILE A 61 -2.66 -6.55 8.71
N GLU A 62 -3.95 -6.35 8.92
CA GLU A 62 -5.00 -7.29 8.54
C GLU A 62 -5.76 -6.76 7.33
N ILE A 63 -5.98 -7.63 6.33
CA ILE A 63 -6.84 -7.34 5.18
C ILE A 63 -8.07 -8.24 5.30
N ARG A 64 -9.28 -7.67 5.21
CA ARG A 64 -10.55 -8.40 5.27
C ARG A 64 -11.40 -8.16 4.03
#